data_AF-A0A3B0TMI3-F1
#
_entry.id   AF-A0A3B0TMI3-F1
#
_cell.length_a   1.000
_cell.length_b   1.000
_cell.length_c   1.000
_cell.angle_alpha   90.00
_cell.angle_beta   90.00
_cell.angle_gamma   90.00
#
_symmetry.space_group_name_H-M   'P 1'
#
loop_
_entity.id
_entity.type
_entity.pdbx_description
1 polymer ?
#
loop_
_entity_poly.entity_id
_entity_poly.type
_entity_poly.pdbx_seq_one_letter_code
_entity_poly.pdbx_strand_id
1 'polypeptide(L)'
;MQKTAKKWLTKGKHTLICNPFPDYVVEKSTVDRSKLPELGAPKSSKFPVLERTKLSNGLNIVLAKRAGVSTIVMNLIIDAGYKTDFLASPGTASLAMNLMDEGTKNMNTLQINEKLQLLGADLYTFSSQDNSNV
;
A
#
# COMPACT_ATOMS: atom_id res chain seq x y z
N MET A 1 -54.46 42.25 38.96
CA MET A 1 -53.53 41.11 39.10
C MET A 1 -52.86 40.67 37.79
N GLN A 2 -53.54 40.71 36.64
CA GLN A 2 -52.97 40.29 35.33
C GLN A 2 -51.70 41.05 34.88
N LYS A 3 -51.60 42.36 35.12
CA LYS A 3 -50.40 43.15 34.79
C LYS A 3 -49.14 42.67 35.54
N THR A 4 -49.30 42.28 36.80
CA THR A 4 -48.19 41.77 37.63
C THR A 4 -47.74 40.40 37.13
N ALA A 5 -48.69 39.50 36.84
CA ALA A 5 -48.38 38.18 36.29
C ALA A 5 -47.60 38.27 34.97
N LYS A 6 -48.01 39.16 34.05
CA LYS A 6 -47.33 39.36 32.76
C LYS A 6 -45.91 39.91 32.91
N LYS A 7 -45.65 40.77 33.91
CA LYS A 7 -44.31 41.33 34.19
C LYS A 7 -43.30 40.27 34.66
N TRP A 8 -43.75 39.28 35.43
CA TRP A 8 -42.87 38.30 36.08
C TRP A 8 -42.79 36.96 35.34
N LEU A 9 -43.83 36.56 34.61
CA LEU A 9 -43.89 35.26 33.92
C LEU A 9 -43.41 35.30 32.46
N THR A 10 -43.13 36.49 31.89
CA THR A 10 -42.66 36.62 30.50
C THR A 10 -41.15 36.79 30.36
N LYS A 11 -40.43 37.08 31.44
CA LYS A 11 -38.97 37.05 31.43
C LYS A 11 -38.54 35.59 31.61
N GLY A 12 -38.23 34.94 30.49
CA GLY A 12 -37.76 33.56 30.47
C GLY A 12 -36.66 33.30 31.51
N LYS A 13 -36.75 32.18 32.21
CA LYS A 13 -35.78 31.79 33.24
C LYS A 13 -34.54 31.21 32.55
N HIS A 14 -33.45 31.96 32.50
CA HIS A 14 -32.16 31.42 32.08
C HIS A 14 -31.49 30.75 33.28
N THR A 15 -31.33 29.43 33.23
CA THR A 15 -30.61 28.67 34.26
C THR A 15 -29.28 28.25 33.66
N LEU A 16 -28.21 28.92 34.07
CA LEU A 16 -26.84 28.53 33.74
C LEU A 16 -26.42 27.47 34.77
N ILE A 17 -26.37 26.22 34.33
CA ILE A 17 -25.82 25.13 35.13
C ILE A 17 -24.32 25.08 34.81
N CYS A 18 -23.52 25.74 35.63
CA CYS A 18 -22.06 25.58 35.58
C CYS A 18 -21.70 24.33 36.37
N ASN A 19 -21.42 23.22 35.67
CA ASN A 19 -20.75 22.09 36.29
C ASN A 19 -19.24 22.40 36.33
N PRO A 20 -18.66 22.73 37.49
CA PRO A 20 -17.22 22.89 37.59
C PRO A 20 -16.57 21.56 37.20
N PHE A 21 -15.49 21.62 36.41
CA PHE A 21 -14.65 20.46 36.20
C PHE A 21 -14.15 19.98 37.56
N PRO A 22 -14.12 18.66 37.81
CA PRO A 22 -13.54 18.14 39.04
C PRO A 22 -12.09 18.59 39.16
N ASP A 23 -11.65 18.87 40.39
CA ASP A 23 -10.26 19.19 40.65
C ASP A 23 -9.39 17.96 40.34
N TYR A 24 -8.68 18.00 39.21
CA TYR A 24 -7.75 16.94 38.82
C TYR A 24 -6.45 17.12 39.60
N VAL A 25 -6.10 16.14 40.42
CA VAL A 25 -4.78 16.07 41.02
C VAL A 25 -3.89 15.29 40.07
N VAL A 26 -2.79 15.90 39.63
CA VAL A 26 -1.78 15.20 38.82
C VAL A 26 -1.04 14.23 39.73
N GLU A 27 -1.33 12.94 39.58
CA GLU A 27 -0.54 11.87 40.21
C GLU A 27 0.94 12.02 39.84
N LYS A 28 1.82 11.77 40.82
CA LYS A 28 3.26 11.89 40.58
C LYS A 28 3.68 10.83 39.56
N SER A 29 4.31 11.27 38.46
CA SER A 29 4.90 10.35 37.48
C SER A 29 5.88 9.41 38.18
N THR A 30 5.58 8.10 38.15
CA THR A 30 6.47 7.05 38.68
C THR A 30 7.59 6.68 37.70
N VAL A 31 7.56 7.22 36.48
CA VAL A 31 8.53 6.93 35.44
C VAL A 31 9.69 7.93 35.52
N ASP A 32 10.89 7.41 35.76
CA ASP A 32 12.14 8.17 35.66
C ASP A 32 12.48 8.43 34.18
N ARG A 33 12.49 9.71 33.81
CA ARG A 33 12.80 10.20 32.46
C ARG A 33 14.17 10.89 32.39
N SER A 34 14.97 10.80 33.45
CA SER A 34 16.32 11.41 33.50
C SER A 34 17.35 10.63 32.69
N LYS A 35 17.04 9.38 32.34
CA LYS A 35 17.91 8.49 31.56
C LYS A 35 17.13 7.92 30.39
N LEU A 36 17.83 7.67 29.29
CA LEU A 36 17.25 6.91 28.19
C LEU A 36 16.93 5.48 28.67
N PRO A 37 15.82 4.88 28.22
CA PRO A 37 15.58 3.46 28.39
C PRO A 37 16.71 2.66 27.74
N GLU A 38 17.01 1.50 28.30
CA GLU A 38 17.98 0.59 27.70
C GLU A 38 17.53 0.18 26.29
N LEU A 39 18.47 0.21 25.34
CA LEU A 39 18.21 -0.27 23.99
C LEU A 39 18.02 -1.79 24.05
N GLY A 40 16.87 -2.26 23.57
CA GLY A 40 16.63 -3.69 23.42
C GLY A 40 17.62 -4.34 22.45
N ALA A 41 17.77 -5.66 22.55
CA ALA A 41 18.64 -6.41 21.63
C ALA A 41 18.20 -6.20 20.16
N PRO A 42 19.15 -6.06 19.22
CA PRO A 42 18.83 -5.90 17.81
C PRO A 42 18.11 -7.15 17.30
N LYS A 43 16.95 -6.95 16.66
CA LYS A 43 16.24 -8.04 15.99
C LYS A 43 16.95 -8.37 14.67
N SER A 44 17.39 -9.61 14.50
CA SER A 44 17.96 -10.08 13.24
C SER A 44 16.85 -10.39 12.23
N SER A 45 16.98 -9.89 11.00
CA SER A 45 16.14 -10.32 9.88
C SER A 45 16.57 -11.69 9.37
N LYS A 46 15.61 -12.62 9.23
CA LYS A 46 15.85 -13.90 8.54
C LYS A 46 15.42 -13.77 7.08
N PHE A 47 16.37 -13.93 6.16
CA PHE A 47 16.06 -13.96 4.74
C PHE A 47 15.52 -15.34 4.33
N PRO A 48 14.58 -15.41 3.37
CA PRO A 48 14.08 -16.68 2.87
C PRO A 48 15.17 -17.41 2.07
N VAL A 49 15.10 -18.74 2.06
CA VAL A 49 15.89 -19.57 1.15
C VAL A 49 15.32 -19.41 -0.26
N LEU A 50 16.19 -19.22 -1.26
CA LEU A 50 15.78 -19.11 -2.66
C LEU A 50 15.67 -20.50 -3.28
N GLU A 51 14.47 -20.84 -3.74
CA GLU A 51 14.22 -22.05 -4.54
C GLU A 51 14.38 -21.71 -6.02
N ARG A 52 14.99 -22.60 -6.80
CA ARG A 52 15.25 -22.39 -8.23
C ARG A 52 14.80 -23.60 -9.02
N THR A 53 14.13 -23.35 -10.14
CA THR A 53 13.79 -24.40 -11.11
C THR A 53 13.87 -23.87 -12.53
N LYS A 54 13.94 -24.78 -13.49
CA LYS A 54 13.91 -24.48 -14.91
C LYS A 54 12.75 -25.24 -15.54
N LEU A 55 11.85 -24.49 -16.17
CA LEU A 55 10.74 -25.07 -16.92
C LEU A 55 11.25 -25.78 -18.19
N SER A 56 10.44 -26.70 -18.72
CA SER A 56 10.76 -27.43 -19.95
C SER A 56 10.96 -26.53 -21.17
N ASN A 57 10.32 -25.35 -21.19
CA ASN A 57 10.49 -24.32 -22.23
C ASN A 57 11.75 -23.46 -22.05
N GLY A 58 12.56 -23.72 -21.01
CA GLY A 58 13.81 -23.03 -20.74
C GLY A 58 13.72 -21.85 -19.77
N LEU A 59 12.53 -21.44 -19.34
CA LEU A 59 12.35 -20.33 -18.39
C LEU A 59 12.90 -20.70 -17.01
N ASN A 60 13.75 -19.83 -16.45
CA ASN A 60 14.25 -19.97 -15.08
C ASN A 60 13.28 -19.29 -14.11
N ILE A 61 12.95 -19.99 -13.02
CA ILE A 61 12.11 -19.47 -11.94
C ILE A 61 12.95 -19.40 -10.66
N VAL A 62 12.83 -18.29 -9.94
CA VAL A 62 13.42 -18.09 -8.61
C VAL A 62 12.29 -17.73 -7.65
N LEU A 63 12.11 -18.50 -6.59
CA LEU A 63 11.07 -18.29 -5.59
C LEU A 63 11.69 -17.97 -4.23
N ALA A 64 11.29 -16.83 -3.65
CA ALA A 64 11.62 -16.43 -2.29
C ALA A 64 10.37 -16.55 -1.39
N LYS A 65 10.14 -17.74 -0.82
CA LYS A 65 8.91 -18.00 -0.04
C LYS A 65 8.99 -17.38 1.37
N ARG A 66 8.00 -16.57 1.73
CA ARG A 66 7.84 -15.99 3.08
C ARG A 66 6.51 -16.41 3.70
N ALA A 67 6.56 -17.19 4.78
CA ALA A 67 5.36 -17.62 5.51
C ALA A 67 4.71 -16.43 6.26
N GLY A 68 3.38 -16.43 6.37
CA GLY A 68 2.61 -15.40 7.08
C GLY A 68 2.25 -14.16 6.26
N VAL A 69 2.59 -14.13 4.97
CA VAL A 69 2.20 -13.06 4.03
C VAL A 69 1.38 -13.69 2.90
N SER A 70 0.17 -13.18 2.66
CA SER A 70 -0.76 -13.69 1.63
C SER A 70 -0.67 -12.92 0.31
N THR A 71 0.49 -12.33 0.02
CA THR A 71 0.74 -11.51 -1.17
C THR A 71 1.75 -12.22 -2.07
N ILE A 72 1.47 -12.25 -3.36
CA ILE A 72 2.38 -12.73 -4.38
C ILE A 72 2.87 -11.52 -5.18
N VAL A 73 4.18 -11.41 -5.34
CA VAL A 73 4.81 -10.44 -6.24
C VAL A 73 5.59 -11.23 -7.27
N MET A 74 5.29 -11.01 -8.54
CA MET A 74 5.98 -11.64 -9.67
C MET A 74 6.67 -10.56 -10.49
N ASN A 75 7.80 -10.92 -11.08
CA ASN A 75 8.47 -10.09 -12.07
C ASN A 75 9.05 -11.04 -13.13
N LEU A 76 8.62 -10.85 -14.36
CA LEU A 76 9.18 -11.53 -15.52
C LEU A 76 10.19 -10.62 -16.19
N ILE A 77 11.46 -11.02 -16.15
CA ILE A 77 12.55 -10.30 -16.81
C ILE A 77 12.88 -10.99 -18.13
N ILE A 78 12.83 -10.21 -19.20
CA ILE A 78 13.24 -10.61 -20.53
C ILE A 78 14.54 -9.86 -20.85
N ASP A 79 15.58 -10.61 -21.22
CA ASP A 79 16.88 -10.07 -21.67
C ASP A 79 16.78 -9.47 -23.09
N ALA A 80 15.94 -8.42 -23.18
CA ALA A 80 15.67 -7.66 -24.38
C ALA A 80 15.09 -6.28 -24.00
N GLY A 81 15.98 -5.30 -23.80
CA GLY A 81 15.60 -3.89 -23.65
C GLY A 81 15.69 -3.12 -24.96
N TYR A 82 15.56 -1.78 -24.92
CA TYR A 82 15.66 -0.92 -26.11
C TYR A 82 17.07 -0.92 -26.73
N LYS A 83 18.09 -1.49 -26.06
CA LYS A 83 19.36 -1.83 -26.71
C LYS A 83 19.18 -2.83 -27.84
N THR A 84 18.16 -3.68 -27.81
CA THR A 84 17.88 -4.66 -28.89
C THR A 84 17.17 -4.05 -30.09
N ASP A 85 16.75 -2.78 -30.02
CA ASP A 85 16.07 -2.09 -31.12
C ASP A 85 16.95 -1.96 -32.38
N PHE A 86 18.28 -2.15 -32.31
CA PHE A 86 19.13 -2.21 -33.51
C PHE A 86 18.77 -3.35 -34.46
N LEU A 87 18.07 -4.38 -33.97
CA LEU A 87 17.53 -5.47 -34.77
C LEU A 87 16.21 -5.10 -35.47
N ALA A 88 15.64 -3.94 -35.14
CA ALA A 88 14.36 -3.43 -35.62
C ALA A 88 14.42 -1.88 -35.77
N SER A 89 13.35 -1.19 -35.37
CA SER A 89 13.28 0.28 -35.35
C SER A 89 13.45 0.81 -33.93
N PRO A 90 14.11 1.96 -33.72
CA PRO A 90 14.17 2.62 -32.41
C PRO A 90 12.78 2.80 -31.78
N GLY A 91 12.64 2.40 -30.52
CA GLY A 91 11.39 2.46 -29.76
C GLY A 91 10.56 1.17 -29.82
N THR A 92 11.01 0.14 -30.54
CA THR A 92 10.26 -1.13 -30.69
C THR A 92 10.05 -1.84 -29.34
N ALA A 93 11.10 -1.97 -28.51
CA ALA A 93 10.98 -2.59 -27.20
C ALA A 93 9.98 -1.85 -26.29
N SER A 94 10.07 -0.51 -26.22
CA SER A 94 9.15 0.30 -25.41
C SER A 94 7.71 0.21 -25.92
N LEU A 95 7.49 0.27 -27.23
CA LEU A 95 6.15 0.15 -27.82
C LEU A 95 5.57 -1.24 -27.58
N ALA A 96 6.36 -2.29 -27.73
CA ALA A 96 5.91 -3.66 -27.47
C ALA A 96 5.44 -3.84 -26.02
N MET A 97 6.18 -3.30 -25.04
CA MET A 97 5.80 -3.36 -23.64
C MET A 97 4.56 -2.52 -23.32
N ASN A 98 4.41 -1.34 -23.93
CA ASN A 98 3.22 -0.49 -23.79
C ASN A 98 1.94 -1.11 -24.36
N LEU A 99 2.06 -2.11 -25.25
CA LEU A 99 0.92 -2.80 -25.85
C LEU A 99 0.64 -4.16 -25.19
N MET A 100 1.48 -4.58 -24.24
CA MET A 100 1.45 -5.92 -23.66
C MET A 100 0.25 -6.16 -22.74
N ASP A 101 -0.27 -5.09 -22.12
CA ASP A 101 -1.48 -5.09 -21.29
C ASP A 101 -2.75 -4.65 -22.05
N GLU A 102 -2.60 -4.27 -23.32
CA GLU A 102 -3.72 -3.86 -24.20
C GLU A 102 -4.48 -5.04 -24.83
N GLY A 103 -4.09 -6.27 -24.49
CA GLY A 103 -4.85 -7.44 -24.89
C GLY A 103 -3.98 -8.66 -25.19
N THR A 104 -4.66 -9.78 -25.27
CA THR A 104 -4.10 -11.07 -25.65
C THR A 104 -5.02 -11.72 -26.68
N LYS A 105 -4.62 -12.88 -27.23
CA LYS A 105 -5.48 -13.68 -28.11
C LYS A 105 -6.82 -14.06 -27.48
N ASN A 106 -6.90 -14.11 -26.15
CA ASN A 106 -8.04 -14.65 -25.41
C ASN A 106 -8.76 -13.60 -24.55
N MET A 107 -8.20 -12.40 -24.38
CA MET A 107 -8.74 -11.34 -23.52
C MET A 107 -8.43 -9.97 -24.09
N ASN A 108 -9.41 -9.07 -24.11
CA ASN A 108 -9.20 -7.65 -24.43
C ASN A 108 -8.80 -6.83 -23.19
N THR A 109 -8.39 -5.57 -23.37
CA THR A 109 -7.98 -4.66 -22.28
C THR A 109 -9.01 -4.56 -21.16
N LEU A 110 -10.31 -4.47 -21.48
CA LEU A 110 -11.38 -4.32 -20.49
C LEU A 110 -11.49 -5.57 -19.61
N GLN A 111 -11.39 -6.76 -20.21
CA GLN A 111 -11.42 -8.03 -19.48
C GLN A 111 -10.17 -8.22 -18.61
N ILE A 112 -9.00 -7.74 -19.07
CA ILE A 112 -7.77 -7.76 -18.26
C ILE A 112 -7.95 -6.87 -17.03
N ASN A 113 -8.43 -5.63 -17.22
CA ASN A 113 -8.68 -4.68 -16.14
C ASN A 113 -9.71 -5.20 -15.12
N GLU A 114 -10.82 -5.78 -15.60
CA GLU A 114 -11.85 -6.36 -14.72
C GLU A 114 -11.27 -7.46 -13.82
N LYS A 115 -10.42 -8.35 -14.37
CA LYS A 115 -9.78 -9.40 -13.57
C LYS A 115 -8.78 -8.84 -12.55
N LEU A 116 -7.99 -7.84 -12.93
CA LEU A 116 -7.05 -7.18 -12.03
C LEU A 116 -7.79 -6.52 -10.85
N GLN A 117 -8.89 -5.81 -11.14
CA GLN A 117 -9.74 -5.20 -10.11
C GLN A 117 -10.36 -6.23 -9.17
N LEU A 118 -10.89 -7.32 -9.72
CA LEU A 118 -11.48 -8.41 -8.91
C LEU A 118 -10.46 -9.04 -7.96
N LEU A 119 -9.20 -9.13 -8.38
CA LEU A 119 -8.10 -9.66 -7.59
C LEU A 119 -7.46 -8.62 -6.65
N GLY A 120 -7.78 -7.33 -6.82
CA GLY A 120 -7.05 -6.24 -6.15
C GLY A 120 -5.57 -6.21 -6.53
N ALA A 121 -5.25 -6.52 -7.78
CA ALA A 121 -3.89 -6.66 -8.29
C ALA A 121 -3.56 -5.56 -9.31
N ASP A 122 -2.26 -5.27 -9.42
CA ASP A 122 -1.71 -4.36 -10.42
C ASP A 122 -0.81 -5.14 -11.39
N LEU A 123 -0.74 -4.66 -12.63
CA LEU A 123 0.15 -5.15 -13.68
C LEU A 123 0.92 -3.95 -14.23
N TYR A 124 2.23 -4.09 -14.38
CA TYR A 124 3.07 -3.01 -14.91
C TYR A 124 4.09 -3.55 -15.90
N THR A 125 4.11 -2.97 -17.09
CA THR A 125 5.00 -3.39 -18.17
C THR A 125 5.92 -2.23 -18.55
N PHE A 126 7.21 -2.52 -18.73
CA PHE A 126 8.16 -1.50 -19.18
C PHE A 126 9.40 -2.10 -19.82
N SER A 127 10.11 -1.29 -20.61
CA SER A 127 11.44 -1.59 -21.11
C SER A 127 12.47 -0.65 -20.51
N SER A 128 13.61 -1.22 -20.14
CA SER A 128 14.87 -0.53 -19.82
C SER A 128 15.87 -0.71 -20.95
N GLN A 129 17.12 -0.30 -20.74
CA GLN A 129 18.18 -0.44 -21.75
C GLN A 129 18.45 -1.90 -22.09
N ASP A 130 18.62 -2.73 -21.07
CA ASP A 130 19.03 -4.12 -21.23
C ASP A 130 17.87 -5.10 -21.11
N ASN A 131 16.85 -4.77 -20.32
CA ASN A 131 15.75 -5.69 -20.00
C ASN A 131 14.37 -5.09 -20.26
N SER A 132 13.41 -5.97 -20.58
CA SER A 132 11.98 -5.68 -20.48
C SER A 132 11.36 -6.45 -19.31
N ASN A 133 10.38 -5.84 -18.65
CA ASN A 133 9.80 -6.36 -17.40
C ASN A 133 8.27 -6.36 -17.46
N VAL A 134 7.67 -7.38 -16.85
CA VAL A 134 6.23 -7.53 -16.57
C VAL A 134 6.04 -7.88 -15.10
#